data_AF-A0A921KPL6-F1
#
_entry.id   AF-A0A921KPL6-F1
#
_cell.length_a   1.000
_cell.length_b   1.000
_cell.length_c   1.000
_cell.angle_alpha   90.00
_cell.angle_beta   90.00
_cell.angle_gamma   90.00
#
_symmetry.space_group_name_H-M   'P 1'
#
loop_
_entity.id
_entity.type
_entity.pdbx_description
1 polymer ?
#
loop_
_entity_poly.entity_id
_entity_poly.type
_entity_poly.pdbx_seq_one_letter_code
_entity_poly.pdbx_strand_id
1 'polypeptide(L)' 'MRTLDAVVIGAGQAGLSAAHHLQRRGVRHVVVLDAEDGPG' A
#
# COMPACT_ATOMS: atom_id res chain seq x y z
N MET A 1 -1.01 14.84 -13.76
CA MET A 1 -1.44 13.62 -13.05
C MET A 1 -0.22 12.80 -12.69
N ARG A 2 -0.16 12.21 -11.50
CA ARG A 2 0.91 11.29 -11.10
C ARG A 2 0.41 9.86 -11.24
N THR A 3 1.14 9.01 -11.94
CA THR A 3 0.84 7.58 -12.05
C THR A 3 1.39 6.84 -10.84
N LEU A 4 0.58 5.96 -10.25
CA LEU A 4 0.99 5.02 -9.21
C LEU A 4 1.26 3.66 -9.86
N ASP A 5 2.25 2.95 -9.35
CA ASP A 5 2.58 1.60 -9.83
C ASP A 5 1.63 0.57 -9.21
N ALA A 6 1.16 0.82 -7.99
CA ALA A 6 0.18 0.00 -7.30
C ALA A 6 -0.62 0.80 -6.26
N VAL A 7 -1.87 0.38 -6.03
CA VAL A 7 -2.72 0.87 -4.94
C VAL A 7 -3.19 -0.35 -4.13
N VAL A 8 -2.99 -0.30 -2.82
CA VAL A 8 -3.47 -1.32 -1.87
C VAL A 8 -4.65 -0.73 -1.11
N ILE A 9 -5.76 -1.46 -1.06
CA ILE A 9 -6.97 -1.07 -0.32
C ILE A 9 -7.04 -1.92 0.96
N GLY A 10 -7.10 -1.24 2.11
CA GLY A 10 -6.92 -1.78 3.44
C GLY A 10 -5.46 -1.63 3.94
N ALA A 11 -5.31 -1.01 5.11
CA ALA A 11 -4.09 -0.82 5.90
C ALA A 11 -4.07 -1.70 7.17
N GLY A 12 -4.84 -2.78 7.18
CA GLY A 12 -4.62 -3.88 8.11
C GLY A 12 -3.37 -4.70 7.79
N GLN A 13 -3.11 -5.75 8.55
CA GLN A 13 -1.87 -6.56 8.43
C GLN A 13 -1.60 -7.09 7.02
N ALA A 14 -2.63 -7.56 6.32
CA ALA A 14 -2.50 -8.06 4.95
C ALA A 14 -2.09 -6.96 3.97
N GLY A 15 -2.70 -5.78 4.08
CA GLY A 15 -2.43 -4.66 3.18
C GLY A 15 -1.06 -4.03 3.42
N LEU A 16 -0.66 -3.84 4.67
CA LEU A 16 0.66 -3.35 5.03
C LEU A 16 1.76 -4.36 4.62
N SER A 17 1.51 -5.66 4.82
CA SER A 17 2.43 -6.71 4.37
C SER A 17 2.57 -6.71 2.84
N ALA A 18 1.46 -6.58 2.11
CA ALA A 18 1.48 -6.49 0.66
C ALA A 18 2.29 -5.26 0.18
N ALA A 19 2.03 -4.07 0.74
CA ALA A 19 2.76 -2.84 0.41
C ALA A 19 4.27 -2.98 0.70
N HIS A 20 4.63 -3.55 1.85
CA HIS A 20 6.01 -3.82 2.22
C HIS A 20 6.72 -4.73 1.21
N HIS A 21 6.07 -5.83 0.80
CA HIS A 21 6.64 -6.75 -0.17
C HIS A 21 6.71 -6.18 -1.59
N LEU A 22 5.75 -5.34 -2.00
CA LEU A 22 5.79 -4.63 -3.27
C LEU A 22 7.00 -3.69 -3.34
N GLN A 23 7.25 -2.92 -2.28
CA GLN A 23 8.41 -2.04 -2.19
C GLN A 23 9.73 -2.81 -2.27
N ARG A 24 9.85 -3.94 -1.57
CA ARG A 24 11.03 -4.82 -1.63
C ARG A 24 11.27 -5.44 -3.01
N ARG A 25 10.22 -5.57 -3.83
CA ARG A 25 10.30 -6.06 -5.22
C ARG A 25 10.57 -4.93 -6.24
N GLY A 26 10.78 -3.70 -5.78
CA GLY A 26 11.12 -2.56 -6.63
C GLY A 26 9.93 -1.75 -7.11
N VAL A 27 8.72 -2.01 -6.59
CA VAL A 27 7.54 -1.18 -6.86
C VAL A 27 7.61 0.05 -5.96
N ARG A 28 7.95 1.21 -6.53
CA ARG A 28 8.30 2.40 -5.72
C ARG A 28 7.12 3.32 -5.47
N HIS A 29 6.16 3.40 -6.39
CA HIS A 29 4.98 4.27 -6.23
C HIS A 29 3.77 3.47 -5.74
N VAL A 30 3.85 3.05 -4.48
CA VAL A 30 2.75 2.34 -3.78
C VAL A 30 2.03 3.30 -2.85
N VAL A 31 0.70 3.28 -2.89
CA VAL A 31 -0.17 3.96 -1.91
C VAL A 31 -1.06 2.93 -1.24
N VAL A 32 -1.22 3.05 0.07
CA VAL A 32 -2.20 2.28 0.86
C VAL A 32 -3.33 3.22 1.23
N LEU A 33 -4.57 2.79 0.98
CA LEU A 33 -5.79 3.51 1.35
C LEU A 33 -6.57 2.67 2.36
N ASP A 34 -7.00 3.28 3.45
CA ASP A 34 -7.91 2.67 4.42
C ASP A 34 -9.12 3.57 4.62
N ALA A 35 -10.23 3.00 5.08
CA ALA A 35 -11.41 3.74 5.50
C ALA A 35 -11.24 4.30 6.93
N GLU A 36 -10.41 3.66 7.74
CA GLU A 36 -10.13 4.05 9.12
C GLU A 36 -8.99 5.07 9.21
N ASP A 37 -9.00 5.90 10.26
CA ASP A 37 -7.99 6.94 10.49
C ASP A 37 -6.60 6.36 10.87
N GLY A 38 -6.53 5.08 11.26
CA GLY A 38 -5.31 4.42 11.75
C GLY A 38 -5.10 3.02 11.20
N PRO A 39 -3.84 2.51 11.21
CA PRO A 39 -3.53 1.16 10.77
C PRO A 39 -3.84 0.11 11.85
N GLY A 40 -4.08 -1.14 11.42
CA GLY A 40 -4.22 -2.29 12.34
C GLY A 40 -5.30 -3.26 11.94
#